data_AF-A0A0B3W0P4-F1
#
_entry.id   AF-A0A0B3W0P4-F1
#
_cell.length_a   1.000
_cell.length_b   1.000
_cell.length_c   1.000
_cell.angle_alpha   90.00
_cell.angle_beta   90.00
_cell.angle_gamma   90.00
#
_symmetry.space_group_name_H-M   'P 1'
#
loop_
_entity.id
_entity.type
_entity.pdbx_description
1 polymer ?
#
loop_
_entity_poly.entity_id
_entity_poly.type
_entity_poly.pdbx_seq_one_letter_code
_entity_poly.pdbx_strand_id
1 'polypeptide(L)'
;MLDKIMLSITGESVTITNSLLIVGTSIILGILISVVYMKTNQKSNLSSGFSTTLIMLPVIISIIILLVGNNVARAFSLAGAFSIIRFRSAPGDPKDIAYIFFTLAIGLTCGMGYIAYGFLFTLIISAVMIGLHITKFTEPKDKTMQLKITIPEDLNYEGIFEDILNNYTNYYNIQRVRTW
;
A
#
# COMPACT_ATOMS: atom_id res chain seq x y z
N MET A 1 -20.89 -28.10 -10.89
CA MET A 1 -20.07 -27.13 -11.69
C MET A 1 -19.46 -26.04 -10.82
N LEU A 2 -20.18 -25.53 -9.81
CA LEU A 2 -19.61 -24.60 -8.80
C LEU A 2 -18.51 -25.26 -7.93
N ASP A 3 -18.61 -26.56 -7.65
CA ASP A 3 -17.63 -27.27 -6.80
C ASP A 3 -16.24 -27.39 -7.44
N LYS A 4 -16.15 -27.40 -8.77
CA LYS A 4 -14.85 -27.40 -9.49
C LYS A 4 -14.10 -26.06 -9.40
N ILE A 5 -14.78 -24.99 -9.01
CA ILE A 5 -14.18 -23.67 -8.77
C ILE A 5 -13.75 -23.54 -7.29
N MET A 6 -14.36 -24.33 -6.39
CA MET A 6 -14.13 -24.27 -4.94
C MET A 6 -13.10 -25.28 -4.42
N LEU A 7 -12.88 -26.40 -5.12
CA LEU A 7 -11.87 -27.39 -4.74
C LEU A 7 -10.59 -27.16 -5.54
N SER A 8 -9.52 -26.87 -4.80
CA SER A 8 -8.11 -26.89 -5.19
C SER A 8 -7.85 -27.64 -6.50
N ILE A 9 -7.38 -26.92 -7.53
CA ILE A 9 -6.84 -27.50 -8.77
C ILE A 9 -5.44 -28.06 -8.46
N THR A 10 -5.37 -28.99 -7.52
CA THR A 10 -4.17 -29.75 -7.17
C THR A 10 -4.30 -31.10 -7.87
N GLY A 11 -3.83 -31.21 -9.12
CA GLY A 11 -3.69 -32.53 -9.74
C GLY A 11 -3.52 -32.60 -11.25
N GLU A 12 -3.86 -31.57 -12.02
CA GLU A 12 -3.67 -31.61 -13.48
C GLU A 12 -2.75 -30.47 -13.92
N SER A 13 -1.69 -30.88 -14.63
CA SER A 13 -0.70 -30.05 -15.34
C SER A 13 -1.09 -28.60 -15.51
N VAL A 14 -0.21 -27.68 -15.07
CA VAL A 14 -0.31 -26.22 -15.29
C VAL A 14 -0.55 -25.98 -16.78
N THR A 15 -1.82 -25.86 -17.14
CA THR A 15 -2.27 -25.67 -18.52
C THR A 15 -2.26 -24.17 -18.78
N ILE A 16 -1.90 -23.76 -19.99
CA ILE A 16 -1.85 -22.35 -20.40
C ILE A 16 -3.14 -21.60 -20.03
N THR A 17 -4.29 -22.28 -20.13
CA THR A 17 -5.60 -21.76 -19.72
C THR A 17 -5.69 -21.39 -18.23
N ASN A 18 -5.12 -22.20 -17.33
CA ASN A 18 -5.12 -21.91 -15.89
C ASN A 18 -4.23 -20.72 -15.56
N SER A 19 -3.06 -20.64 -16.19
CA SER A 19 -2.15 -19.51 -16.05
C SER A 19 -2.81 -18.19 -16.46
N LEU A 20 -3.56 -18.22 -17.57
CA LEU A 20 -4.29 -17.05 -18.06
C LEU A 20 -5.41 -16.62 -17.10
N LEU A 21 -6.12 -17.57 -16.49
CA LEU A 21 -7.14 -17.31 -15.48
C LEU A 21 -6.54 -16.71 -14.19
N ILE A 22 -5.40 -17.22 -13.73
CA ILE A 22 -4.70 -16.69 -12.55
C ILE A 22 -4.26 -15.24 -12.77
N VAL A 23 -3.66 -14.97 -13.93
CA VAL A 23 -3.22 -13.60 -14.28
C VAL A 23 -4.43 -12.67 -14.41
N GLY A 24 -5.49 -13.11 -15.11
CA GLY A 24 -6.72 -12.32 -15.26
C GLY A 24 -7.39 -12.00 -13.92
N THR A 25 -7.47 -12.98 -13.03
CA THR A 25 -8.04 -12.78 -11.68
C THR A 25 -7.16 -11.87 -10.81
N SER A 26 -5.84 -12.01 -10.89
CA SER A 26 -4.92 -11.10 -10.20
C SER A 26 -5.04 -9.65 -10.68
N ILE A 27 -5.30 -9.41 -11.97
CA ILE A 27 -5.53 -8.06 -12.50
C ILE A 27 -6.83 -7.49 -11.93
N ILE A 28 -7.92 -8.27 -11.94
CA ILE A 28 -9.23 -7.84 -11.41
C ILE A 28 -9.10 -7.48 -9.92
N LEU A 29 -8.42 -8.33 -9.14
CA LEU A 29 -8.19 -8.06 -7.71
C LEU A 29 -7.28 -6.85 -7.50
N GLY A 30 -6.22 -6.69 -8.31
CA GLY A 30 -5.35 -5.50 -8.27
C GLY A 30 -6.12 -4.19 -8.51
N ILE A 31 -7.03 -4.19 -9.48
CA ILE A 31 -7.93 -3.04 -9.74
C ILE A 31 -8.84 -2.79 -8.55
N LEU A 32 -9.44 -3.83 -7.97
CA LEU A 32 -10.33 -3.70 -6.80
C LEU A 32 -9.59 -3.06 -5.61
N ILE A 33 -8.37 -3.51 -5.32
CA ILE A 33 -7.54 -2.96 -4.24
C ILE A 33 -7.18 -1.50 -4.52
N SER A 34 -6.83 -1.16 -5.77
CA SER A 34 -6.54 0.22 -6.19
C SER A 34 -7.75 1.15 -6.00
N VAL A 35 -8.96 0.68 -6.32
CA VAL A 35 -10.20 1.45 -6.10
C VAL A 35 -10.46 1.66 -4.60
N VAL A 36 -10.25 0.63 -3.77
CA VAL A 36 -10.37 0.74 -2.30
C VAL A 36 -9.35 1.73 -1.74
N TYR A 37 -8.12 1.70 -2.26
CA TYR A 37 -7.07 2.65 -1.92
C TYR A 37 -7.47 4.09 -2.26
N MET A 38 -7.93 4.34 -3.49
CA MET A 38 -8.40 5.65 -3.95
C MET A 38 -9.53 6.20 -3.10
N LYS A 39 -10.47 5.35 -2.69
CA LYS A 39 -11.60 5.74 -1.86
C LYS A 39 -11.20 6.06 -0.42
N THR A 40 -10.21 5.34 0.11
CA THR A 40 -9.74 5.48 1.49
C THR A 40 -8.74 6.63 1.66
N ASN A 41 -7.99 6.98 0.62
CA ASN A 41 -6.90 7.97 0.70
C ASN A 41 -7.20 9.30 -0.02
N GLN A 42 -8.47 9.68 -0.20
CA GLN A 42 -8.84 10.98 -0.84
C GLN A 42 -8.22 12.23 -0.17
N LYS A 43 -7.67 12.12 1.04
CA LYS A 43 -7.09 13.24 1.80
C LYS A 43 -5.56 13.39 1.70
N SER A 44 -4.82 12.34 1.37
CA SER A 44 -3.37 12.45 1.15
C SER A 44 -3.10 12.65 -0.34
N ASN A 45 -2.07 13.41 -0.70
CA ASN A 45 -1.70 13.66 -2.10
C ASN A 45 -1.56 12.33 -2.84
N LEU A 46 -2.60 11.97 -3.60
CA LEU A 46 -2.69 10.69 -4.27
C LEU A 46 -1.60 10.64 -5.34
N SER A 47 -0.50 9.94 -5.06
CA SER A 47 0.52 9.72 -6.06
C SER A 47 -0.07 8.82 -7.13
N SER A 48 -0.35 9.39 -8.31
CA SER A 48 -0.87 8.64 -9.47
C SER A 48 0.00 7.42 -9.81
N GLY A 49 1.31 7.51 -9.52
CA GLY A 49 2.24 6.39 -9.65
C GLY A 49 1.92 5.25 -8.69
N PHE A 50 1.57 5.55 -7.44
CA PHE A 50 1.33 4.54 -6.41
C PHE A 50 0.11 3.67 -6.72
N SER A 51 -1.01 4.28 -7.12
CA SER A 51 -2.22 3.54 -7.51
C SER A 51 -1.96 2.58 -8.68
N THR A 52 -1.16 3.01 -9.66
CA THR A 52 -0.75 2.17 -10.79
C THR A 52 0.12 1.00 -10.33
N THR A 53 1.05 1.23 -9.38
CA THR A 53 1.89 0.16 -8.83
C THR A 53 1.08 -0.89 -8.07
N LEU A 54 0.00 -0.50 -7.38
CA LEU A 54 -0.89 -1.44 -6.67
C LEU A 54 -1.60 -2.41 -7.61
N ILE A 55 -1.88 -2.01 -8.85
CA ILE A 55 -2.50 -2.89 -9.86
C ILE A 55 -1.47 -3.87 -10.42
N MET A 56 -0.26 -3.38 -10.70
CA MET A 56 0.83 -4.20 -11.29
C MET A 56 1.43 -5.21 -10.31
N LEU A 57 1.59 -4.83 -9.05
CA LEU A 57 2.30 -5.63 -8.04
C LEU A 57 1.72 -7.05 -7.83
N PRO A 58 0.40 -7.25 -7.63
CA PRO A 58 -0.15 -8.60 -7.45
C PRO A 58 0.01 -9.47 -8.71
N VAL A 59 -0.02 -8.86 -9.89
CA VAL A 59 0.18 -9.55 -11.18
C VAL A 59 1.59 -10.08 -11.29
N ILE A 60 2.58 -9.22 -11.01
CA ILE A 60 4.01 -9.59 -11.01
C ILE A 60 4.23 -10.76 -10.03
N ILE A 61 3.68 -10.66 -8.82
CA ILE A 61 3.84 -11.70 -7.79
C ILE A 61 3.17 -13.01 -8.21
N SER A 62 1.97 -12.95 -8.78
CA SER A 62 1.27 -14.15 -9.28
C SER A 62 2.07 -14.87 -10.36
N ILE A 63 2.64 -14.11 -11.31
CA ILE A 63 3.51 -14.66 -12.37
C ILE A 63 4.76 -15.31 -11.78
N ILE A 64 5.39 -14.63 -10.82
CA ILE A 64 6.60 -15.14 -10.17
C ILE A 64 6.32 -16.48 -9.45
N ILE A 65 5.21 -16.58 -8.71
CA ILE A 65 4.84 -17.83 -8.02
C ILE A 65 4.49 -18.94 -9.01
N LEU A 66 3.80 -18.61 -10.09
CA LEU A 66 3.52 -19.57 -11.17
C LEU A 66 4.81 -20.13 -11.80
N LEU A 67 5.85 -19.29 -11.98
CA LEU A 67 7.17 -19.67 -12.49
C LEU A 67 7.99 -20.53 -11.52
N VAL A 68 7.83 -20.28 -10.22
CA VAL A 68 8.45 -21.10 -9.16
C VAL A 68 7.81 -22.49 -9.14
N GLY A 69 6.49 -22.58 -9.33
CA GLY A 69 5.74 -23.83 -9.35
C GLY A 69 5.91 -24.62 -8.05
N ASN A 70 6.16 -25.93 -8.17
CA ASN A 70 6.31 -26.82 -7.00
C ASN A 70 7.76 -26.90 -6.46
N ASN A 71 8.69 -26.06 -6.93
CA ASN A 71 10.09 -26.17 -6.53
C ASN A 71 10.41 -25.19 -5.40
N VAL A 72 10.40 -25.71 -4.17
CA VAL A 72 10.73 -24.97 -2.94
C VAL A 72 12.07 -24.25 -3.05
N ALA A 73 13.08 -24.84 -3.72
CA ALA A 73 14.38 -24.21 -3.90
C ALA A 73 14.29 -22.92 -4.73
N ARG A 74 13.44 -22.87 -5.77
CA ARG A 74 13.23 -21.64 -6.57
C ARG A 74 12.52 -20.55 -5.77
N ALA A 75 11.58 -20.93 -4.91
CA ALA A 75 10.89 -20.02 -4.00
C ALA A 75 11.88 -19.37 -3.01
N PHE A 76 12.77 -20.17 -2.42
CA PHE A 76 13.82 -19.67 -1.53
C PHE A 76 14.86 -18.80 -2.25
N SER A 77 15.28 -19.17 -3.47
CA SER A 77 16.18 -18.34 -4.27
C SER A 77 15.59 -16.96 -4.57
N LEU A 78 14.28 -16.91 -4.85
CA LEU A 78 13.56 -15.67 -5.10
C LEU A 78 13.43 -14.82 -3.82
N ALA A 79 13.09 -15.42 -2.67
CA ALA A 79 13.06 -14.71 -1.39
C ALA A 79 14.44 -14.10 -1.05
N GLY A 80 15.51 -14.86 -1.35
CA GLY A 80 16.89 -14.36 -1.26
C GLY A 80 17.14 -13.17 -2.19
N ALA A 81 16.67 -13.22 -3.44
CA ALA A 81 16.82 -12.10 -4.38
C ALA A 81 16.05 -10.84 -3.92
N PHE A 82 14.84 -10.99 -3.37
CA PHE A 82 14.08 -9.88 -2.80
C PHE A 82 14.78 -9.25 -1.58
N SER A 83 15.53 -10.03 -0.80
CA SER A 83 16.30 -9.51 0.34
C SER A 83 17.42 -8.53 -0.07
N ILE A 84 17.88 -8.61 -1.32
CA ILE A 84 18.92 -7.72 -1.88
C ILE A 84 18.31 -6.39 -2.36
N ILE A 85 16.99 -6.33 -2.59
CA ILE A 85 16.31 -5.12 -3.03
C ILE A 85 16.22 -4.15 -1.86
N ARG A 86 17.24 -3.32 -1.73
CA ARG A 86 17.29 -2.25 -0.74
C ARG A 86 16.38 -1.11 -1.21
N PHE A 87 15.18 -1.02 -0.64
CA PHE A 87 14.34 0.17 -0.79
C PHE A 87 15.09 1.37 -0.20
N ARG A 88 15.68 2.19 -1.08
CA ARG A 88 16.48 3.38 -0.71
C ARG A 88 15.63 4.64 -0.49
N SER A 89 14.35 4.60 -0.82
CA SER A 89 13.46 5.73 -0.60
C SER A 89 12.76 5.58 0.74
N ALA A 90 12.52 6.71 1.43
CA ALA A 90 11.73 6.74 2.64
C ALA A 90 10.45 5.91 2.44
N PRO A 91 10.10 4.99 3.36
CA PRO A 91 8.85 4.28 3.28
C PRO A 91 7.75 5.34 3.16
N GLY A 92 6.84 5.18 2.19
CA GLY A 92 5.66 6.04 2.08
C GLY A 92 4.84 6.04 3.38
N ASP A 93 3.66 6.66 3.35
CA ASP A 93 2.81 6.66 4.54
C ASP A 93 2.61 5.21 5.05
N PRO A 94 2.60 4.95 6.38
CA PRO A 94 2.46 3.59 6.90
C PRO A 94 1.22 2.85 6.37
N LYS A 95 0.18 3.61 5.99
CA LYS A 95 -1.01 3.10 5.29
C LYS A 95 -0.66 2.51 3.92
N ASP A 96 0.15 3.20 3.12
CA ASP A 96 0.58 2.76 1.80
C ASP A 96 1.32 1.42 1.88
N ILE A 97 2.19 1.27 2.88
CA ILE A 97 2.92 0.01 3.13
C ILE A 97 1.94 -1.14 3.41
N ALA A 98 0.90 -0.91 4.20
CA ALA A 98 -0.11 -1.93 4.47
C ALA A 98 -0.84 -2.38 3.18
N TYR A 99 -1.13 -1.45 2.27
CA TYR A 99 -1.70 -1.80 0.97
C TYR A 99 -0.74 -2.60 0.08
N ILE A 100 0.57 -2.30 0.11
CA ILE A 100 1.59 -3.10 -0.58
C ILE A 100 1.57 -4.54 -0.07
N PHE A 101 1.66 -4.74 1.25
CA PHE A 101 1.61 -6.09 1.85
C PHE A 101 0.31 -6.83 1.53
N PHE A 102 -0.82 -6.10 1.50
CA PHE A 102 -2.11 -6.65 1.13
C PHE A 102 -2.12 -7.16 -0.32
N THR A 103 -1.67 -6.35 -1.28
CA THR A 103 -1.55 -6.79 -2.68
C THR A 103 -0.59 -7.97 -2.83
N LEU A 104 0.48 -8.00 -2.03
CA LEU A 104 1.44 -9.10 -2.03
C LEU A 104 0.82 -10.42 -1.55
N ALA A 105 0.08 -10.39 -0.43
CA ALA A 105 -0.62 -11.57 0.06
C ALA A 105 -1.64 -12.13 -0.97
N ILE A 106 -2.36 -11.24 -1.65
CA ILE A 106 -3.33 -11.64 -2.69
C ILE A 106 -2.63 -12.22 -3.91
N GLY A 107 -1.56 -11.58 -4.38
CA GLY A 107 -0.77 -12.07 -5.51
C GLY A 107 -0.17 -13.46 -5.25
N LEU A 108 0.31 -13.71 -4.01
CA LEU A 108 0.78 -15.03 -3.60
C LEU A 108 -0.35 -16.08 -3.63
N THR A 109 -1.51 -15.73 -3.08
CA THR A 109 -2.67 -16.63 -3.02
C THR A 109 -3.19 -16.98 -4.41
N CYS A 110 -3.28 -15.98 -5.31
CA CYS A 110 -3.68 -16.18 -6.69
C CYS A 110 -2.63 -16.98 -7.47
N GLY A 111 -1.35 -16.66 -7.30
CA GLY A 111 -0.23 -17.37 -7.93
C GLY A 111 -0.15 -18.85 -7.56
N MET A 112 -0.58 -19.23 -6.35
CA MET A 112 -0.69 -20.63 -5.91
C MET A 112 -1.92 -21.36 -6.50
N GLY A 113 -2.80 -20.66 -7.23
CA GLY A 113 -4.01 -21.22 -7.82
C GLY A 113 -5.25 -21.17 -6.92
N TYR A 114 -5.16 -20.56 -5.73
CA TYR A 114 -6.26 -20.42 -4.78
C TYR A 114 -7.14 -19.18 -5.08
N ILE A 115 -7.73 -19.13 -6.27
CA ILE A 115 -8.49 -17.97 -6.76
C ILE A 115 -9.67 -17.60 -5.85
N ALA A 116 -10.43 -18.60 -5.38
CA ALA A 116 -11.58 -18.37 -4.50
C ALA A 116 -11.18 -17.71 -3.16
N TYR A 117 -10.09 -18.19 -2.56
CA TYR A 117 -9.53 -17.61 -1.34
C TYR A 117 -8.97 -16.21 -1.58
N GLY A 118 -8.34 -15.98 -2.73
CA GLY A 118 -7.88 -14.64 -3.13
C GLY A 118 -9.03 -13.62 -3.14
N PHE A 119 -10.18 -13.98 -3.70
CA PHE A 119 -11.35 -13.11 -3.72
C PHE A 119 -11.91 -12.86 -2.31
N LEU A 120 -12.04 -13.92 -1.50
CA LEU A 120 -12.57 -13.85 -0.15
C LEU A 120 -11.70 -12.96 0.76
N PHE A 121 -10.37 -13.16 0.76
CA PHE A 121 -9.46 -12.33 1.55
C PHE A 121 -9.40 -10.89 1.06
N THR A 122 -9.47 -10.67 -0.26
CA THR A 122 -9.55 -9.32 -0.80
C THR A 122 -10.76 -8.58 -0.26
N LEU A 123 -11.92 -9.23 -0.24
CA LEU A 123 -13.18 -8.64 0.24
C LEU A 123 -13.13 -8.36 1.74
N ILE A 124 -12.65 -9.30 2.55
CA ILE A 124 -12.53 -9.13 4.01
C ILE A 124 -11.61 -7.97 4.35
N ILE A 125 -10.39 -7.95 3.82
CA ILE A 125 -9.40 -6.93 4.17
C ILE A 125 -9.83 -5.55 3.64
N SER A 126 -10.43 -5.49 2.45
CA SER A 126 -11.01 -4.25 1.92
C SER A 126 -12.12 -3.70 2.83
N ALA A 127 -13.00 -4.57 3.34
CA ALA A 127 -14.05 -4.18 4.28
C ALA A 127 -13.48 -3.65 5.60
N VAL A 128 -12.44 -4.28 6.13
CA VAL A 128 -11.73 -3.81 7.34
C VAL A 128 -11.12 -2.43 7.11
N MET A 129 -10.44 -2.21 5.97
CA MET A 129 -9.83 -0.91 5.63
C MET A 129 -10.88 0.20 5.49
N ILE A 130 -12.00 -0.09 4.84
CA ILE A 130 -13.12 0.86 4.71
C ILE A 130 -13.73 1.14 6.09
N GLY A 131 -13.90 0.11 6.93
CA GLY A 131 -14.39 0.26 8.31
C GLY A 131 -13.49 1.18 9.14
N LEU A 132 -12.17 0.96 9.11
CA LEU A 132 -11.18 1.80 9.79
C LEU A 132 -11.18 3.25 9.29
N HIS A 133 -11.41 3.45 7.99
CA HIS A 133 -11.54 4.79 7.42
C HIS A 133 -12.80 5.51 7.91
N ILE A 134 -13.94 4.82 7.95
CA ILE A 134 -15.22 5.40 8.42
C ILE A 134 -15.16 5.74 9.91
N THR A 135 -14.55 4.89 10.73
CA THR A 135 -14.46 5.10 12.18
C THR A 135 -13.51 6.24 12.57
N LYS A 136 -12.75 6.81 11.62
CA LYS A 136 -11.77 7.90 11.85
C LYS A 136 -10.87 7.66 13.05
N PHE A 137 -10.57 6.39 13.34
CA PHE A 137 -9.87 5.98 14.57
C PHE A 137 -8.44 6.55 14.70
N THR A 138 -7.93 7.19 13.64
CA THR A 138 -6.55 7.69 13.55
C THR A 138 -6.45 9.07 12.88
N GLU A 139 -7.56 9.82 12.74
CA GLU A 139 -7.41 11.25 12.40
C GLU A 139 -7.14 12.03 13.69
N PRO A 140 -5.95 12.63 13.88
CA PRO A 140 -5.77 13.63 14.91
C PRO A 140 -6.80 14.73 14.64
N LYS A 141 -7.62 15.01 15.64
CA LYS A 141 -8.70 16.00 15.57
C LYS A 141 -8.15 17.41 15.29
N ASP A 142 -6.87 17.62 15.61
CA ASP A 142 -6.15 18.87 15.41
C ASP A 142 -5.39 18.85 14.08
N LYS A 143 -5.83 19.71 13.16
CA LYS A 143 -5.07 20.07 11.96
C LYS A 143 -3.83 20.84 12.39
N THR A 144 -2.72 20.15 12.56
CA THR A 144 -1.43 20.83 12.72
C THR A 144 -1.00 21.37 11.35
N MET A 145 -0.83 22.69 11.27
CA MET A 145 -0.35 23.37 10.06
C MET A 145 1.12 23.71 10.26
N GLN A 146 1.95 23.48 9.24
CA GLN A 146 3.34 23.91 9.25
C GLN A 146 3.42 25.33 8.67
N LEU A 147 3.85 26.29 9.49
CA LEU A 147 4.10 27.67 9.06
C LEU A 147 5.59 27.85 8.81
N LYS A 148 5.96 28.26 7.58
CA LYS A 148 7.34 28.62 7.22
C LYS A 148 7.45 30.14 7.15
N ILE A 149 8.28 30.72 8.00
CA ILE A 149 8.56 32.16 8.04
C ILE A 149 9.99 32.36 7.55
N THR A 150 10.20 33.27 6.60
CA THR A 150 11.52 33.67 6.11
C THR A 150 11.81 35.07 6.62
N ILE A 151 12.91 35.25 7.35
CA ILE A 151 13.29 36.52 7.97
C ILE A 151 14.58 37.01 7.30
N PRO A 152 14.67 38.28 6.86
CA PRO A 152 15.92 38.87 6.41
C PRO A 152 16.92 39.04 7.57
N GLU A 153 18.23 38.92 7.32
CA GLU A 153 19.28 38.95 8.37
C GLU A 153 19.34 40.26 9.17
N ASP A 154 18.83 41.36 8.62
CA ASP A 154 18.82 42.68 9.27
C ASP A 154 17.74 42.82 10.38
N LEU A 155 16.89 41.80 10.59
CA LEU A 155 15.85 41.81 11.62
C LEU A 155 16.25 40.97 12.84
N ASN A 156 16.26 41.59 14.02
CA ASN A 156 16.40 40.87 15.29
C ASN A 156 15.14 40.00 15.51
N TYR A 157 15.31 38.68 15.48
CA TYR A 157 14.21 37.71 15.40
C TYR A 157 13.81 37.09 16.73
N GLU A 158 14.48 37.45 17.83
CA GLU A 158 14.13 36.94 19.16
C GLU A 158 12.74 37.46 19.60
N GLY A 159 11.81 36.53 19.86
CA GLY A 159 10.53 36.82 20.51
C GLY A 159 9.43 37.48 19.67
N ILE A 160 9.72 38.08 18.51
CA ILE A 160 8.73 38.83 17.72
C ILE A 160 7.49 38.03 17.30
N PHE A 161 7.61 36.71 17.15
CA PHE A 161 6.50 35.86 16.73
C PHE A 161 5.74 35.23 17.90
N GLU A 162 6.28 35.25 19.13
CA GLU A 162 5.68 34.57 20.27
C GLU A 162 4.32 35.17 20.65
N ASP A 163 4.22 36.50 20.68
CA ASP A 163 2.96 37.19 21.00
C ASP A 163 1.85 36.91 19.97
N ILE A 164 2.22 36.83 18.70
CA ILE A 164 1.28 36.57 17.61
C ILE A 164 0.87 35.08 17.63
N LEU A 165 1.83 34.18 17.78
CA LEU A 165 1.56 32.73 17.85
C LEU A 165 0.72 32.40 19.09
N ASN A 166 0.97 33.00 20.25
CA ASN A 166 0.16 32.78 21.45
C ASN A 166 -1.28 33.29 21.31
N ASN A 167 -1.51 34.39 20.57
CA ASN A 167 -2.86 34.91 20.36
C ASN A 167 -3.67 34.10 19.34
N TYR A 168 -3.02 33.59 18.29
CA TYR A 168 -3.71 32.96 17.16
C TYR A 168 -3.57 31.44 17.10
N THR A 169 -2.78 30.82 17.98
CA THR A 169 -2.60 29.35 18.00
C THR A 169 -2.82 28.77 19.40
N ASN A 170 -3.48 27.61 19.46
CA ASN A 170 -3.75 26.88 20.71
C ASN A 170 -2.48 26.15 21.21
N TYR A 171 -1.57 25.81 20.29
CA TYR A 171 -0.29 25.16 20.55
C TYR A 171 0.63 25.37 19.35
N TYR A 172 1.88 25.78 19.59
CA TYR A 172 2.93 25.85 18.57
C TYR A 172 4.19 25.12 19.03
N ASN A 173 4.90 24.51 18.09
CA ASN A 173 6.19 23.87 18.35
C ASN A 173 7.16 24.21 17.21
N ILE A 174 8.32 24.77 17.55
CA ILE A 174 9.36 25.16 16.60
C ILE A 174 10.09 23.89 16.14
N GLN A 175 9.81 23.43 14.91
CA GLN A 175 10.41 22.19 14.39
C GLN A 175 11.86 22.38 13.92
N ARG A 176 12.19 23.51 13.28
CA ARG A 176 13.52 23.73 12.69
C ARG A 176 13.79 25.20 12.39
N VAL A 177 14.97 25.66 12.76
CA VAL A 177 15.55 26.94 12.32
C VAL A 177 16.64 26.63 11.29
N ARG A 178 16.64 27.34 10.16
CA ARG A 178 17.73 27.32 9.17
C ARG A 178 18.13 28.77 8.90
N THR A 179 19.36 29.12 9.22
CA THR A 179 20.03 30.30 8.68
C THR A 179 20.55 29.96 7.28
N TRP A 180 20.66 30.97 6.42
CA TRP A 180 21.32 30.81 5.12
C TRP A 180 22.83 30.65 5.30
#